data_AF-A0A933HAK2-F1
#
_entry.id   AF-A0A933HAK2-F1
#
_cell.length_a   1.000
_cell.length_b   1.000
_cell.length_c   1.000
_cell.angle_alpha   90.00
_cell.angle_beta   90.00
_cell.angle_gamma   90.00
#
_symmetry.space_group_name_H-M   'P 1'
#
loop_
_entity.id
_entity.type
_entity.pdbx_description
1 polymer ?
#
loop_
_entity_poly.entity_id
_entity_poly.type
_entity_poly.pdbx_seq_one_letter_code
_entity_poly.pdbx_strand_id
1 'polypeptide(L)'
;MRNSMPYYGRFFTEAENRSLKKTALVGQTVVNELFGIENPVGKTIKINRKNFTIIGVLPAKGAAGFRDQDDVIIVPLNTAMNLALGKNYVDIIWIEASDYKNMESLQAEILSFMRKRHKVSDYKEDNVTVMNMADIQSMMASTVKTFSILLGIIAGISLIVGGIGIMNIILVSVSERTREIGLRKAIGATNFAILLQFIIEAVIISLIGGIIGIGLGSASSIILSKIAGWTVYVSPFSVGLAFFFSTGVGVVFGFWPAKKASELPPIEALRYE
;
A
#
# COMPACT_ATOMS: atom_id res chain seq x y z
N MET A 1 -9.68 -16.57 4.27
CA MET A 1 -10.47 -17.60 3.54
C MET A 1 -11.68 -18.11 4.33
N ARG A 2 -11.72 -17.96 5.66
CA ARG A 2 -12.93 -18.09 6.49
C ARG A 2 -13.75 -16.79 6.44
N ASN A 3 -15.08 -16.90 6.57
CA ASN A 3 -16.12 -15.89 6.28
C ASN A 3 -16.43 -15.57 4.81
N SER A 4 -16.01 -16.43 3.89
CA SER A 4 -16.59 -16.46 2.55
C SER A 4 -17.94 -17.19 2.61
N MET A 5 -18.95 -16.60 3.29
CA MET A 5 -20.32 -17.07 3.13
C MET A 5 -20.60 -17.04 1.62
N PRO A 6 -21.04 -18.17 1.03
CA PRO A 6 -21.24 -18.23 -0.39
C PRO A 6 -22.29 -17.18 -0.78
N TYR A 7 -22.01 -16.39 -1.82
CA TYR A 7 -22.91 -15.34 -2.29
C TYR A 7 -24.25 -15.95 -2.73
N TYR A 8 -24.18 -17.15 -3.33
CA TYR A 8 -25.33 -17.96 -3.70
C TYR A 8 -25.23 -19.36 -3.09
N GLY A 9 -26.36 -19.89 -2.63
CA GLY A 9 -26.45 -21.24 -2.07
C GLY A 9 -26.06 -21.29 -0.59
N ARG A 10 -25.40 -22.38 -0.17
CA ARG A 10 -25.05 -22.62 1.23
C ARG A 10 -23.74 -23.38 1.38
N PHE A 11 -23.16 -23.29 2.58
CA PHE A 11 -22.04 -24.14 2.96
C PHE A 11 -22.50 -25.58 3.26
N PHE A 12 -21.60 -26.55 3.19
CA PHE A 12 -21.88 -27.93 3.59
C PHE A 12 -21.97 -28.06 5.11
N THR A 13 -22.79 -28.99 5.60
CA THR A 13 -22.94 -29.23 7.03
C THR A 13 -22.00 -30.32 7.53
N GLU A 14 -21.79 -30.37 8.85
CA GLU A 14 -20.99 -31.43 9.49
C GLU A 14 -21.59 -32.83 9.26
N ALA A 15 -22.92 -32.94 9.20
CA ALA A 15 -23.60 -34.19 8.87
C ALA A 15 -23.27 -34.66 7.44
N GLU A 16 -23.22 -33.73 6.46
CA GLU A 16 -22.84 -34.03 5.07
C GLU A 16 -21.37 -34.44 4.94
N ASN A 17 -20.48 -33.84 5.74
CA ASN A 17 -19.08 -34.24 5.84
C ASN A 17 -18.95 -35.67 6.40
N ARG A 18 -19.72 -36.03 7.44
CA ARG A 18 -19.72 -37.38 8.02
C ARG A 18 -20.33 -38.44 7.11
N SER A 19 -21.39 -38.10 6.38
CA SER A 19 -22.08 -39.02 5.47
C SER A 19 -21.39 -39.16 4.10
N LEU A 20 -20.18 -38.60 3.93
CA LEU A 20 -19.41 -38.59 2.67
C LEU A 20 -20.21 -38.05 1.47
N LYS A 21 -21.05 -37.03 1.71
CA LYS A 21 -21.91 -36.48 0.65
C LYS A 21 -21.04 -35.81 -0.42
N LYS A 22 -21.38 -36.06 -1.69
CA LYS A 22 -20.66 -35.55 -2.86
C LYS A 22 -21.15 -34.15 -3.23
N THR A 23 -20.85 -33.18 -2.40
CA THR A 23 -21.19 -31.76 -2.61
C THR A 23 -19.95 -30.91 -2.81
N ALA A 24 -20.06 -29.85 -3.60
CA ALA A 24 -18.97 -28.91 -3.88
C ALA A 24 -19.43 -27.45 -3.78
N LEU A 25 -18.49 -26.59 -3.38
CA LEU A 25 -18.54 -25.14 -3.51
C LEU A 25 -17.51 -24.74 -4.57
N VAL A 26 -17.85 -23.75 -5.40
CA VAL A 26 -17.01 -23.31 -6.51
C VAL A 26 -16.69 -21.82 -6.38
N GLY A 27 -15.48 -21.43 -6.77
CA GLY A 27 -15.10 -20.02 -6.89
C GLY A 27 -15.59 -19.41 -8.21
N GLN A 28 -15.49 -18.08 -8.33
CA GLN A 28 -16.10 -17.33 -9.43
C GLN A 28 -15.49 -17.68 -10.80
N THR A 29 -14.18 -17.93 -10.89
CA THR A 29 -13.51 -18.30 -12.15
C THR A 29 -14.05 -19.62 -12.68
N VAL A 30 -14.18 -20.62 -11.82
CA VAL A 30 -14.75 -21.94 -12.18
C VAL A 30 -16.18 -21.80 -12.71
N VAL A 31 -16.98 -20.90 -12.14
CA VAL A 31 -18.35 -20.63 -12.63
C VAL A 31 -18.31 -20.04 -14.03
N ASN A 32 -17.49 -19.02 -14.25
CA ASN A 32 -17.39 -18.33 -15.53
C ASN A 32 -16.89 -19.27 -16.63
N GLU A 33 -15.92 -20.13 -16.35
CA GLU A 33 -15.34 -21.06 -17.34
C GLU A 33 -16.24 -22.26 -17.66
N LEU A 34 -16.90 -22.85 -16.65
CA LEU A 34 -17.69 -24.08 -16.85
C LEU A 34 -19.17 -23.82 -17.16
N PHE A 35 -19.73 -22.70 -16.69
CA PHE A 35 -21.16 -22.42 -16.77
C PHE A 35 -21.49 -21.07 -17.42
N GLY A 36 -20.49 -20.20 -17.65
CA GLY A 36 -20.69 -18.88 -18.24
C GLY A 36 -21.60 -18.00 -17.37
N ILE A 37 -22.79 -17.69 -17.90
CA ILE A 37 -23.79 -16.83 -17.24
C ILE A 37 -24.83 -17.68 -16.47
N GLU A 38 -24.81 -19.00 -16.63
CA GLU A 38 -25.83 -19.87 -16.06
C GLU A 38 -25.61 -20.14 -14.58
N ASN A 39 -26.70 -20.29 -13.81
CA ASN A 39 -26.61 -20.59 -12.39
C ASN A 39 -26.02 -22.00 -12.17
N PRO A 40 -24.86 -22.12 -11.49
CA PRO A 40 -24.20 -23.40 -11.27
C PRO A 40 -24.81 -24.20 -10.11
N VAL A 41 -25.60 -23.58 -9.22
CA VAL A 41 -26.15 -24.23 -8.02
C VAL A 41 -27.15 -25.32 -8.41
N GLY A 42 -26.99 -26.52 -7.86
CA GLY A 42 -27.78 -27.71 -8.18
C GLY A 42 -27.23 -28.53 -9.35
N LYS A 43 -26.31 -27.97 -10.15
CA LYS A 43 -25.66 -28.70 -11.24
C LYS A 43 -24.57 -29.64 -10.73
N THR A 44 -24.14 -30.54 -11.60
CA THR A 44 -23.11 -31.54 -11.29
C THR A 44 -21.81 -31.21 -12.01
N ILE A 45 -20.70 -31.28 -11.28
CA ILE A 45 -19.33 -31.22 -11.81
C ILE A 45 -18.60 -32.53 -11.58
N LYS A 46 -17.62 -32.82 -12.44
CA LYS A 46 -16.82 -34.04 -12.35
C LYS A 46 -15.44 -33.71 -11.79
N ILE A 47 -15.14 -34.25 -10.60
CA ILE A 47 -13.84 -34.11 -9.91
C ILE A 47 -13.25 -35.51 -9.78
N ASN A 48 -12.04 -35.74 -10.31
CA ASN A 48 -11.39 -37.07 -10.32
C ASN A 48 -12.34 -38.20 -10.77
N ARG A 49 -13.05 -37.99 -11.89
CA ARG A 49 -14.02 -38.93 -12.49
C ARG A 49 -15.27 -39.21 -11.63
N LYS A 50 -15.48 -38.49 -10.53
CA LYS A 50 -16.65 -38.61 -9.65
C LYS A 50 -17.54 -37.37 -9.77
N ASN A 51 -18.85 -37.58 -9.72
CA ASN A 51 -19.85 -36.53 -9.82
C ASN A 51 -20.09 -35.88 -8.45
N PHE A 52 -20.02 -34.55 -8.39
CA PHE A 52 -20.30 -33.72 -7.22
C PHE A 52 -21.36 -32.68 -7.57
N THR A 53 -22.34 -32.50 -6.68
CA THR A 53 -23.38 -31.47 -6.85
C THR A 53 -22.90 -30.14 -6.27
N ILE A 54 -23.00 -29.07 -7.04
CA ILE A 54 -22.67 -27.72 -6.59
C ILE A 54 -23.78 -27.23 -5.65
N ILE A 55 -23.42 -26.82 -4.44
CA ILE A 55 -24.38 -26.31 -3.43
C ILE A 55 -24.21 -24.81 -3.13
N GLY A 56 -23.18 -24.18 -3.67
CA GLY A 56 -22.97 -22.74 -3.54
C GLY A 56 -21.75 -22.21 -4.28
N VAL A 57 -21.71 -20.88 -4.40
CA VAL A 57 -20.66 -20.12 -5.09
C VAL A 57 -19.97 -19.20 -4.10
N LEU A 58 -18.65 -19.26 -4.02
CA LEU A 58 -17.85 -18.45 -3.12
C LEU A 58 -17.77 -17.00 -3.63
N PRO A 59 -17.75 -15.99 -2.73
CA PRO A 59 -17.53 -14.60 -3.13
C PRO A 59 -16.17 -14.44 -3.80
N ALA A 60 -16.15 -13.64 -4.87
CA ALA A 60 -14.94 -13.31 -5.60
C ALA A 60 -13.94 -12.59 -4.69
N LYS A 61 -12.71 -13.09 -4.65
CA LYS A 61 -11.55 -12.47 -4.00
C LYS A 61 -10.63 -11.78 -5.02
N GLY A 62 -10.80 -12.09 -6.30
CA GLY A 62 -9.95 -11.64 -7.38
C GLY A 62 -8.64 -12.41 -7.45
N ALA A 63 -7.96 -12.25 -8.58
CA ALA A 63 -6.60 -12.75 -8.77
C ALA A 63 -5.60 -11.75 -8.19
N ALA A 64 -4.69 -12.22 -7.34
CA ALA A 64 -3.56 -11.44 -6.86
C ALA A 64 -2.29 -11.94 -7.56
N GLY A 65 -1.82 -11.20 -8.57
CA GLY A 65 -0.66 -11.59 -9.38
C GLY A 65 -0.90 -12.86 -10.20
N PHE A 66 0.05 -13.81 -10.16
CA PHE A 66 0.02 -15.04 -10.97
C PHE A 66 -0.90 -16.16 -10.43
N ARG A 67 -1.60 -15.92 -9.30
CA ARG A 67 -2.44 -16.93 -8.66
C ARG A 67 -3.88 -16.45 -8.57
N ASP A 68 -4.75 -17.13 -9.30
CA ASP A 68 -6.19 -16.92 -9.19
C ASP A 68 -6.70 -17.51 -7.87
N GLN A 69 -7.28 -16.67 -7.01
CA GLN A 69 -7.87 -17.12 -5.74
C GLN A 69 -9.32 -17.59 -5.91
N ASP A 70 -9.91 -17.35 -7.09
CA ASP A 70 -11.27 -17.70 -7.46
C ASP A 70 -11.33 -18.97 -8.35
N ASP A 71 -10.19 -19.47 -8.84
CA ASP A 71 -10.08 -20.81 -9.43
C ASP A 71 -9.89 -21.88 -8.33
N VAL A 72 -10.97 -22.14 -7.60
CA VAL A 72 -10.96 -23.10 -6.49
C VAL A 72 -12.27 -23.88 -6.40
N ILE A 73 -12.17 -25.16 -6.06
CA ILE A 73 -13.30 -26.03 -5.73
C ILE A 73 -13.09 -26.55 -4.31
N ILE A 74 -14.10 -26.39 -3.45
CA ILE A 74 -14.08 -26.85 -2.06
C ILE A 74 -15.11 -27.96 -1.88
N VAL A 75 -14.66 -29.09 -1.32
CA VAL A 75 -15.49 -30.26 -1.00
C VAL A 75 -15.32 -30.62 0.48
N PRO A 76 -16.26 -31.34 1.10
CA PRO A 76 -16.11 -31.80 2.47
C PRO A 76 -14.85 -32.66 2.65
N LEU A 77 -14.13 -32.47 3.76
CA LEU A 77 -12.83 -33.08 4.02
C LEU A 77 -12.86 -34.61 3.92
N ASN A 78 -13.81 -35.25 4.60
CA ASN A 78 -13.91 -36.71 4.61
C ASN A 78 -14.28 -37.26 3.23
N THR A 79 -15.13 -36.55 2.47
CA THR A 79 -15.47 -36.89 1.09
C THR A 79 -14.23 -36.81 0.20
N ALA A 80 -13.41 -35.77 0.34
CA ALA A 80 -12.16 -35.62 -0.42
C ALA A 80 -11.17 -36.74 -0.09
N MET A 81 -10.93 -36.97 1.21
CA MET A 81 -9.98 -37.97 1.71
C MET A 81 -10.35 -39.39 1.29
N ASN A 82 -11.59 -39.81 1.54
CA ASN A 82 -12.02 -41.19 1.31
C ASN A 82 -12.41 -41.47 -0.14
N LEU A 83 -13.04 -40.51 -0.83
CA LEU A 83 -13.59 -40.73 -2.17
C LEU A 83 -12.73 -40.09 -3.27
N ALA A 84 -12.21 -38.89 -3.11
CA ALA A 84 -11.53 -38.21 -4.24
C ALA A 84 -10.03 -38.53 -4.33
N LEU A 85 -9.36 -38.70 -3.18
CA LEU A 85 -7.89 -38.76 -3.08
C LEU A 85 -7.36 -40.10 -2.54
N GLY A 86 -8.18 -40.85 -1.79
CA GLY A 86 -7.75 -42.14 -1.22
C GLY A 86 -6.66 -41.99 -0.15
N LYS A 87 -6.68 -40.90 0.63
CA LYS A 87 -5.66 -40.60 1.65
C LYS A 87 -6.28 -40.45 3.04
N ASN A 88 -5.55 -40.88 4.07
CA ASN A 88 -5.96 -40.80 5.47
C ASN A 88 -5.20 -39.71 6.27
N TYR A 89 -4.53 -38.79 5.58
CA TYR A 89 -3.80 -37.67 6.17
C TYR A 89 -4.23 -36.33 5.54
N VAL A 90 -3.95 -35.24 6.25
CA VAL A 90 -4.17 -33.85 5.81
C VAL A 90 -2.83 -33.22 5.49
N ASP A 91 -2.76 -32.40 4.43
CA ASP A 91 -1.50 -31.74 4.05
C ASP A 91 -1.27 -30.45 4.84
N ILE A 92 -2.34 -29.71 5.13
CA ILE A 92 -2.31 -28.40 5.79
C ILE A 92 -3.47 -28.32 6.78
N ILE A 93 -3.19 -27.81 7.98
CA ILE A 93 -4.19 -27.49 9.00
C ILE A 93 -4.16 -25.99 9.25
N TRP A 94 -5.31 -25.33 9.05
CA TRP A 94 -5.47 -23.92 9.38
C TRP A 94 -5.99 -23.80 10.81
N ILE A 95 -5.26 -23.06 11.65
CA ILE A 95 -5.60 -22.82 13.05
C ILE A 95 -5.83 -21.32 13.21
N GLU A 96 -6.93 -20.97 13.87
CA GLU A 96 -7.30 -19.59 14.15
C GLU A 96 -7.09 -19.31 15.64
N ALA A 97 -6.25 -18.32 15.93
CA ALA A 97 -6.01 -17.87 17.30
C ALA A 97 -7.02 -16.77 17.66
N SER A 98 -7.49 -16.77 18.91
CA SER A 98 -8.37 -15.73 19.44
C SER A 98 -7.64 -14.42 19.74
N ASP A 99 -6.34 -14.46 20.03
CA ASP A 99 -5.52 -13.29 20.33
C ASP A 99 -4.22 -13.30 19.50
N TYR A 100 -3.92 -12.16 18.89
CA TYR A 100 -2.71 -11.93 18.10
C TYR A 100 -1.45 -11.82 18.97
N LYS A 101 -1.57 -11.35 20.23
CA LYS A 101 -0.41 -11.03 21.08
C LYS A 101 0.44 -12.23 21.48
N ASN A 102 -0.15 -13.43 21.50
CA ASN A 102 0.52 -14.65 21.95
C ASN A 102 0.80 -15.64 20.80
N MET A 103 0.86 -15.17 19.55
CA MET A 103 0.99 -16.05 18.38
C MET A 103 2.30 -16.86 18.38
N GLU A 104 3.41 -16.28 18.85
CA GLU A 104 4.70 -16.97 18.95
C GLU A 104 4.65 -18.11 19.99
N SER A 105 4.06 -17.85 21.16
CA SER A 105 3.89 -18.87 22.19
C SER A 105 2.93 -19.97 21.73
N LEU A 106 1.84 -19.62 21.05
CA LEU A 106 0.89 -20.57 20.48
C LEU A 106 1.54 -21.44 19.38
N GLN A 107 2.37 -20.84 18.53
CA GLN A 107 3.13 -21.57 17.51
C GLN A 107 4.06 -22.59 18.14
N ALA A 108 4.79 -22.22 19.19
CA ALA A 108 5.67 -23.14 19.93
C ALA A 108 4.88 -24.28 20.59
N GLU A 109 3.71 -23.98 21.17
CA GLU A 109 2.84 -24.98 21.78
C GLU A 109 2.31 -25.98 20.74
N ILE A 110 1.80 -25.50 19.61
CA ILE A 110 1.31 -26.32 18.49
C ILE A 110 2.44 -27.20 17.94
N LEU A 111 3.64 -26.64 17.73
CA LEU A 111 4.80 -27.39 17.27
C LEU A 111 5.13 -28.52 18.25
N SER A 112 5.16 -28.23 19.55
CA SER A 112 5.45 -29.22 20.59
C SER A 112 4.39 -30.32 20.66
N PHE A 113 3.11 -29.96 20.53
CA PHE A 113 2.00 -30.89 20.52
C PHE A 113 2.06 -31.82 19.31
N MET A 114 2.32 -31.27 18.12
CA MET A 114 2.42 -32.04 16.88
C MET A 114 3.64 -32.97 16.91
N ARG A 115 4.80 -32.51 17.38
CA ARG A 115 5.99 -33.36 17.55
C ARG A 115 5.73 -34.56 18.46
N LYS A 116 5.09 -34.32 19.61
CA LYS A 116 4.67 -35.39 20.54
C LYS A 116 3.70 -36.38 19.88
N ARG A 117 2.69 -35.88 19.17
CA ARG A 117 1.70 -36.71 18.47
C ARG A 117 2.32 -37.57 17.37
N HIS A 118 3.25 -37.01 16.60
CA HIS A 118 3.92 -37.70 15.49
C HIS A 118 5.13 -38.55 15.92
N LYS A 119 5.43 -38.61 17.22
CA LYS A 119 6.58 -39.35 17.78
C LYS A 119 7.91 -39.00 17.09
N VAL A 120 8.08 -37.73 16.73
CA VAL A 120 9.30 -37.24 16.08
C VAL A 120 10.31 -36.92 17.18
N SER A 121 11.53 -37.44 17.05
CA SER A 121 12.65 -37.10 17.95
C SER A 121 13.01 -35.62 17.79
N ASP A 122 13.43 -34.96 18.89
CA ASP A 122 13.76 -33.53 18.91
C ASP A 122 14.86 -33.12 17.90
N TYR A 123 15.62 -34.08 17.38
CA TYR A 123 16.76 -33.88 16.48
C TYR A 123 16.44 -34.00 14.98
N LYS A 124 15.19 -34.26 14.57
CA LYS A 124 14.78 -34.25 13.15
C LYS A 124 13.97 -33.00 12.81
N GLU A 125 14.57 -32.07 12.06
CA GLU A 125 13.97 -30.78 11.72
C GLU A 125 12.77 -30.87 10.73
N ASP A 126 12.64 -31.94 9.95
CA ASP A 126 11.89 -31.87 8.68
C ASP A 126 10.39 -32.26 8.69
N ASN A 127 9.80 -32.70 9.82
CA ASN A 127 8.47 -33.35 9.73
C ASN A 127 7.26 -32.46 10.03
N VAL A 128 7.41 -31.34 10.73
CA VAL A 128 6.29 -30.45 11.06
C VAL A 128 6.73 -28.99 10.96
N THR A 129 6.17 -28.29 9.97
CA THR A 129 6.36 -26.85 9.81
C THR A 129 5.09 -26.12 10.26
N VAL A 130 5.25 -25.17 11.18
CA VAL A 130 4.18 -24.25 11.56
C VAL A 130 4.50 -22.90 10.94
N MET A 131 3.62 -22.42 10.06
CA MET A 131 3.78 -21.13 9.40
C MET A 131 2.77 -20.13 9.99
N ASN A 132 3.30 -19.07 10.58
CA ASN A 132 2.50 -18.00 11.16
C ASN A 132 2.23 -16.91 10.11
N MET A 133 0.95 -16.67 9.82
CA MET A 133 0.52 -15.63 8.89
C MET A 133 0.80 -14.21 9.42
N ALA A 134 0.89 -14.02 10.74
CA ALA A 134 1.27 -12.75 11.35
C ALA A 134 2.72 -12.36 11.01
N ASP A 135 3.63 -13.34 10.92
CA ASP A 135 5.03 -13.10 10.55
C ASP A 135 5.14 -12.67 9.08
N ILE A 136 4.41 -13.34 8.18
CA ILE A 136 4.34 -12.94 6.77
C ILE A 136 3.79 -11.51 6.65
N GLN A 137 2.71 -11.20 7.36
CA GLN A 137 2.13 -9.86 7.35
C GLN A 137 3.08 -8.80 7.90
N SER A 138 3.78 -9.09 9.01
CA SER A 138 4.74 -8.16 9.61
C SER A 138 5.97 -7.96 8.71
N MET A 139 6.45 -9.01 8.04
CA MET A 139 7.50 -8.93 7.02
C MET A 139 7.08 -8.03 5.85
N MET A 140 5.89 -8.26 5.28
CA MET A 140 5.38 -7.41 4.19
C MET A 140 5.23 -5.95 4.64
N ALA A 141 4.68 -5.72 5.83
CA ALA A 141 4.56 -4.37 6.39
C ALA A 141 5.93 -3.70 6.60
N SER A 142 6.92 -4.45 7.07
CA SER A 142 8.30 -3.98 7.25
C SER A 142 8.96 -3.62 5.91
N THR A 143 8.78 -4.46 4.88
CA THR A 143 9.27 -4.18 3.52
C THR A 143 8.62 -2.91 2.96
N VAL A 144 7.30 -2.78 3.05
CA VAL A 144 6.58 -1.57 2.61
C VAL A 144 7.06 -0.33 3.37
N LYS A 145 7.24 -0.43 4.69
CA LYS A 145 7.77 0.66 5.52
C LYS A 145 9.18 1.06 5.07
N THR A 146 10.04 0.08 4.78
CA THR A 146 11.42 0.31 4.35
C THR A 146 11.46 1.06 3.02
N PHE A 147 10.68 0.60 2.02
CA PHE A 147 10.55 1.31 0.75
C PHE A 147 9.94 2.70 0.92
N SER A 148 8.96 2.86 1.81
CA SER A 148 8.35 4.16 2.10
C SER A 148 9.36 5.14 2.70
N ILE A 149 10.20 4.69 3.62
CA ILE A 149 11.28 5.50 4.21
C ILE A 149 12.30 5.88 3.13
N LEU A 150 12.73 4.92 2.31
CA LEU A 150 13.67 5.16 1.22
C LEU A 150 13.14 6.20 0.24
N LEU A 151 11.89 6.05 -0.21
CA LEU A 151 11.24 7.02 -1.09
C LEU A 151 11.07 8.38 -0.41
N GLY A 152 10.77 8.41 0.89
CA GLY A 152 10.70 9.63 1.68
C GLY A 152 12.04 10.36 1.77
N ILE A 153 13.15 9.63 1.94
CA ILE A 153 14.51 10.19 1.94
C ILE A 153 14.83 10.77 0.56
N ILE A 154 14.56 10.03 -0.52
CA ILE A 154 14.79 10.52 -1.89
C ILE A 154 13.98 11.79 -2.14
N ALA A 155 12.70 11.80 -1.77
CA ALA A 155 11.84 12.98 -1.87
C ALA A 155 12.40 14.16 -1.05
N GLY A 156 12.89 13.90 0.16
CA GLY A 156 13.54 14.90 1.01
C GLY A 156 14.81 15.49 0.39
N ILE A 157 15.66 14.67 -0.22
CA ILE A 157 16.87 15.13 -0.92
C ILE A 157 16.47 15.96 -2.15
N SER A 158 15.53 15.49 -2.97
CA SER A 158 15.02 16.24 -4.13
C SER A 158 14.45 17.60 -3.72
N LEU A 159 13.81 17.67 -2.55
CA LEU A 159 13.30 18.90 -2.00
C LEU A 159 14.40 19.88 -1.62
N ILE A 160 15.47 19.42 -0.95
CA ILE A 160 16.62 20.27 -0.60
C ILE A 160 17.25 20.84 -1.87
N VAL A 161 17.45 20.00 -2.90
CA VAL A 161 17.98 20.44 -4.20
C VAL A 161 17.06 21.49 -4.85
N GLY A 162 15.75 21.26 -4.84
CA GLY A 162 14.76 22.23 -5.32
C GLY A 162 14.76 23.54 -4.52
N GLY A 163 14.89 23.45 -3.20
CA GLY A 163 14.98 24.58 -2.28
C GLY A 163 16.21 25.45 -2.52
N ILE A 164 17.37 24.82 -2.76
CA ILE A 164 18.60 25.53 -3.18
C ILE A 164 18.37 26.28 -4.50
N GLY A 165 17.62 25.67 -5.44
CA GLY A 165 17.21 26.34 -6.67
C GLY A 165 16.41 27.62 -6.42
N ILE A 166 15.40 27.55 -5.55
CA ILE A 166 14.58 28.72 -5.14
C ILE A 166 15.48 29.80 -4.51
N MET A 167 16.36 29.40 -3.59
CA MET A 167 17.30 30.31 -2.93
C MET A 167 18.19 31.04 -3.94
N ASN A 168 18.71 30.33 -4.94
CA ASN A 168 19.56 30.92 -5.98
C ASN A 168 18.79 31.90 -6.87
N ILE A 169 17.58 31.55 -7.29
CA ILE A 169 16.74 32.44 -8.11
C ILE A 169 16.46 33.74 -7.35
N ILE A 170 16.12 33.65 -6.06
CA ILE A 170 15.85 34.84 -5.25
C ILE A 170 17.13 35.65 -5.05
N LEU A 171 18.29 35.02 -4.80
CA LEU A 171 19.55 35.72 -4.64
C LEU A 171 19.96 36.50 -5.90
N VAL A 172 19.78 35.90 -7.07
CA VAL A 172 20.01 36.57 -8.36
C VAL A 172 19.01 37.72 -8.54
N SER A 173 17.72 37.49 -8.26
CA SER A 173 16.69 38.53 -8.38
C SER A 173 16.93 39.73 -7.45
N VAL A 174 17.41 39.49 -6.23
CA VAL A 174 17.81 40.54 -5.29
C VAL A 174 18.98 41.34 -5.86
N SER A 175 19.97 40.66 -6.42
CA SER A 175 21.14 41.30 -7.03
C SER A 175 20.74 42.20 -8.21
N GLU A 176 19.88 41.71 -9.11
CA GLU A 176 19.37 42.48 -10.25
C GLU A 176 18.52 43.69 -9.84
N ARG A 177 17.75 43.56 -8.74
CA ARG A 177 16.86 44.62 -8.25
C ARG A 177 17.48 45.46 -7.12
N THR A 178 18.79 45.38 -6.90
CA THR A 178 19.48 46.06 -5.79
C THR A 178 19.19 47.56 -5.75
N ARG A 179 19.27 48.25 -6.89
CA ARG A 179 19.02 49.69 -7.00
C ARG A 179 17.57 50.06 -6.65
N GLU A 180 16.61 49.23 -7.06
CA GLU A 180 15.19 49.43 -6.75
C GLU A 180 14.91 49.30 -5.25
N ILE A 181 15.52 48.30 -4.60
CA ILE A 181 15.42 48.10 -3.14
C ILE A 181 16.01 49.31 -2.41
N GLY A 182 17.17 49.82 -2.87
CA GLY A 182 17.81 51.01 -2.33
C GLY A 182 16.94 52.26 -2.40
N LEU A 183 16.29 52.49 -3.55
CA LEU A 183 15.34 53.60 -3.74
C LEU A 183 14.14 53.49 -2.80
N ARG A 184 13.53 52.30 -2.68
CA ARG A 184 12.38 52.08 -1.77
C ARG A 184 12.75 52.35 -0.31
N LYS A 185 13.93 51.92 0.12
CA LYS A 185 14.43 52.20 1.48
C LYS A 185 14.75 53.66 1.70
N ALA A 186 15.32 54.36 0.71
CA ALA A 186 15.59 55.80 0.79
C ALA A 186 14.31 56.63 0.96
N ILE A 187 13.19 56.14 0.43
CA ILE A 187 11.85 56.76 0.56
C ILE A 187 11.13 56.31 1.85
N GLY A 188 11.74 55.43 2.66
CA GLY A 188 11.25 55.05 3.99
C GLY A 188 10.66 53.65 4.12
N ALA A 189 10.84 52.76 3.14
CA ALA A 189 10.42 51.36 3.29
C ALA A 189 11.19 50.67 4.44
N THR A 190 10.47 50.00 5.34
CA THR A 190 11.07 49.24 6.44
C THR A 190 11.75 47.97 5.93
N ASN A 191 12.77 47.49 6.64
CA ASN A 191 13.40 46.19 6.34
C ASN A 191 12.37 45.06 6.32
N PHE A 192 11.38 45.11 7.21
CA PHE A 192 10.29 44.14 7.25
C PHE A 192 9.42 44.14 5.97
N ALA A 193 9.15 45.31 5.39
CA ALA A 193 8.37 45.40 4.15
C ALA A 193 9.11 44.74 2.96
N ILE A 194 10.43 44.96 2.85
CA ILE A 194 11.27 44.33 1.82
C ILE A 194 11.38 42.83 2.05
N LEU A 195 11.60 42.40 3.30
CA LEU A 195 11.64 40.98 3.68
C LEU A 195 10.35 40.26 3.28
N LEU A 196 9.20 40.84 3.64
CA LEU A 196 7.89 40.24 3.40
C LEU A 196 7.56 40.15 1.91
N GLN A 197 7.98 41.14 1.11
CA GLN A 197 7.84 41.07 -0.35
C GLN A 197 8.58 39.85 -0.93
N PHE A 198 9.86 39.68 -0.61
CA PHE A 198 10.65 38.58 -1.16
C PHE A 198 10.19 37.21 -0.63
N ILE A 199 9.73 37.13 0.61
CA ILE A 199 9.11 35.90 1.15
C ILE A 199 7.82 35.57 0.38
N ILE A 200 6.98 36.56 0.08
CA ILE A 200 5.77 36.35 -0.72
C ILE A 200 6.13 35.88 -2.13
N GLU A 201 7.13 36.47 -2.78
CA GLU A 201 7.62 36.01 -4.10
C GLU A 201 8.07 34.54 -4.04
N ALA A 202 8.84 34.16 -3.01
CA ALA A 202 9.29 32.78 -2.79
C ALA A 202 8.12 31.80 -2.58
N VAL A 203 7.14 32.21 -1.78
CA VAL A 203 5.94 31.41 -1.47
C VAL A 203 5.08 31.24 -2.72
N ILE A 204 4.88 32.29 -3.52
CA ILE A 204 4.10 32.20 -4.76
C ILE A 204 4.75 31.22 -5.75
N ILE A 205 6.08 31.32 -5.95
CA ILE A 205 6.82 30.39 -6.82
C ILE A 205 6.65 28.95 -6.33
N SER A 206 6.76 28.74 -5.01
CA SER A 206 6.64 27.42 -4.40
C SER A 206 5.22 26.87 -4.49
N LEU A 207 4.19 27.71 -4.28
CA LEU A 207 2.78 27.34 -4.40
C LEU A 207 2.43 26.92 -5.83
N ILE A 208 2.86 27.69 -6.83
CA ILE A 208 2.63 27.36 -8.24
C ILE A 208 3.32 26.05 -8.58
N GLY A 209 4.59 25.89 -8.19
CA GLY A 209 5.34 24.65 -8.37
C GLY A 209 4.68 23.45 -7.67
N GLY A 210 4.19 23.65 -6.45
CA GLY A 210 3.48 22.63 -5.66
C GLY A 210 2.18 22.19 -6.31
N ILE A 211 1.35 23.12 -6.78
CA ILE A 211 0.10 22.82 -7.50
C ILE A 211 0.39 22.05 -8.80
N ILE A 212 1.37 22.50 -9.58
CA ILE A 212 1.78 21.82 -10.82
C ILE A 212 2.32 20.42 -10.49
N GLY A 213 3.16 20.29 -9.46
CA GLY A 213 3.71 19.02 -9.01
C GLY A 213 2.63 18.03 -8.55
N ILE A 214 1.66 18.48 -7.77
CA ILE A 214 0.50 17.67 -7.35
C ILE A 214 -0.31 17.23 -8.56
N GLY A 215 -0.55 18.12 -9.53
CA GLY A 215 -1.26 17.81 -10.76
C GLY A 215 -0.54 16.75 -11.59
N LEU A 216 0.76 16.95 -11.85
CA LEU A 216 1.58 16.02 -12.61
C LEU A 216 1.74 14.67 -11.89
N GLY A 217 1.93 14.67 -10.58
CA GLY A 217 2.02 13.47 -9.77
C GLY A 217 0.72 12.66 -9.82
N SER A 218 -0.43 13.31 -9.62
CA SER A 218 -1.74 12.68 -9.65
C SER A 218 -2.08 12.14 -11.05
N ALA A 219 -1.78 12.91 -12.11
CA ALA A 219 -1.97 12.46 -13.49
C ALA A 219 -1.11 11.24 -13.81
N SER A 220 0.17 11.27 -13.42
CA SER A 220 1.10 10.15 -13.60
C SER A 220 0.62 8.89 -12.86
N SER A 221 0.11 9.05 -11.64
CA SER A 221 -0.49 7.95 -10.86
C SER A 221 -1.69 7.29 -11.56
N ILE A 222 -2.58 8.08 -12.16
CA ILE A 222 -3.76 7.56 -12.89
C ILE A 222 -3.33 6.84 -14.17
N ILE A 223 -2.36 7.39 -14.90
CA ILE A 223 -1.84 6.78 -16.13
C ILE A 223 -1.18 5.43 -15.79
N LEU A 224 -0.34 5.37 -14.77
CA LEU A 224 0.28 4.13 -14.31
C LEU A 224 -0.75 3.10 -13.85
N SER A 225 -1.80 3.55 -13.14
CA SER A 225 -2.89 2.67 -12.70
C SER A 225 -3.54 1.93 -13.88
N LYS A 226 -3.79 2.63 -14.99
CA LYS A 226 -4.40 2.04 -16.20
C LYS A 226 -3.44 1.09 -16.94
N ILE A 227 -2.16 1.42 -17.02
CA ILE A 227 -1.18 0.62 -17.78
C ILE A 227 -0.75 -0.62 -16.99
N ALA A 228 -0.50 -0.48 -15.69
CA ALA A 228 -0.01 -1.57 -14.84
C ALA A 228 -1.13 -2.41 -14.21
N GLY A 229 -2.40 -2.01 -14.36
CA GLY A 229 -3.54 -2.68 -13.74
C GLY A 229 -3.58 -2.57 -12.21
N TRP A 230 -2.86 -1.60 -11.63
CA TRP A 230 -2.78 -1.39 -10.18
C TRP A 230 -3.85 -0.43 -9.70
N THR A 231 -4.46 -0.72 -8.54
CA THR A 231 -5.33 0.24 -7.86
C THR A 231 -4.48 1.30 -7.16
N VAL A 232 -4.35 2.49 -7.77
CA VAL A 232 -3.64 3.61 -7.15
C VAL A 232 -4.64 4.52 -6.45
N TYR A 233 -4.42 4.77 -5.16
CA TYR A 233 -5.23 5.68 -4.36
C TYR A 233 -4.41 6.89 -3.94
N VAL A 234 -4.80 8.07 -4.43
CA VAL A 234 -4.19 9.35 -4.05
C VAL A 234 -4.92 9.87 -2.80
N SER A 235 -4.26 9.80 -1.64
CA SER A 235 -4.85 10.24 -0.38
C SER A 235 -4.96 11.78 -0.31
N PRO A 236 -6.14 12.34 0.02
CA PRO A 236 -6.30 13.78 0.22
C PRO A 236 -5.36 14.36 1.29
N PHE A 237 -5.06 13.56 2.33
CA PHE A 237 -4.10 13.95 3.36
C PHE A 237 -2.68 14.11 2.82
N SER A 238 -2.24 13.20 1.94
CA SER A 238 -0.91 13.30 1.31
C SER A 238 -0.80 14.51 0.38
N VAL A 239 -1.88 14.85 -0.32
CA VAL A 239 -1.95 16.07 -1.15
C VAL A 239 -1.84 17.33 -0.30
N GLY A 240 -2.61 17.41 0.80
CA GLY A 240 -2.54 18.51 1.75
C GLY A 240 -1.14 18.65 2.36
N LEU A 241 -0.55 17.53 2.79
CA LEU A 241 0.81 17.50 3.33
C LEU A 241 1.83 18.01 2.31
N ALA A 242 1.77 17.55 1.05
CA ALA A 242 2.66 18.02 -0.02
C ALA A 242 2.53 19.52 -0.28
N PHE A 243 1.30 20.06 -0.27
CA PHE A 243 1.03 21.49 -0.47
C PHE A 243 1.65 22.36 0.63
N PHE A 244 1.39 22.03 1.91
CA PHE A 244 1.97 22.77 3.04
C PHE A 244 3.48 22.64 3.09
N PHE A 245 4.00 21.46 2.77
CA PHE A 245 5.43 21.19 2.77
C PHE A 245 6.15 21.98 1.68
N SER A 246 5.58 22.05 0.46
CA SER A 246 6.09 22.90 -0.62
C SER A 246 6.10 24.38 -0.24
N THR A 247 5.04 24.86 0.40
CA THR A 247 4.97 26.23 0.91
C THR A 247 6.04 26.50 1.96
N GLY A 248 6.23 25.58 2.92
CA GLY A 248 7.24 25.69 3.96
C GLY A 248 8.67 25.77 3.41
N VAL A 249 8.96 25.02 2.34
CA VAL A 249 10.26 25.06 1.66
C VAL A 249 10.52 26.42 1.02
N GLY A 250 9.51 27.01 0.38
CA GLY A 250 9.59 28.37 -0.13
C GLY A 250 9.94 29.40 0.94
N VAL A 251 9.30 29.29 2.12
CA VAL A 251 9.59 30.16 3.26
C VAL A 251 11.03 29.95 3.75
N VAL A 252 11.44 28.71 4.00
CA VAL A 252 12.76 28.40 4.59
C VAL A 252 13.89 28.84 3.66
N PHE A 253 13.85 28.46 2.39
CA PHE A 253 14.92 28.78 1.44
C PHE A 253 14.85 30.21 0.90
N GLY A 254 13.67 30.84 0.91
CA GLY A 254 13.50 32.25 0.55
C GLY A 254 13.89 33.22 1.68
N PHE A 255 13.88 32.77 2.93
CA PHE A 255 14.13 33.64 4.09
C PHE A 255 15.53 34.24 4.09
N TRP A 256 16.59 33.44 3.86
CA TRP A 256 17.96 33.94 3.94
C TRP A 256 18.28 35.00 2.87
N PRO A 257 17.97 34.81 1.57
CA PRO A 257 18.13 35.85 0.56
C PRO A 257 17.26 37.08 0.84
N ALA A 258 16.01 36.89 1.26
CA ALA A 258 15.10 37.99 1.58
C ALA A 258 15.63 38.83 2.76
N LYS A 259 16.21 38.18 3.78
CA LYS A 259 16.86 38.86 4.89
C LYS A 259 18.06 39.67 4.41
N LYS A 260 18.93 39.07 3.59
CA LYS A 260 20.07 39.76 2.99
C LYS A 260 19.63 41.00 2.20
N ALA A 261 18.58 40.89 1.39
CA ALA A 261 17.99 42.02 0.66
C ALA A 261 17.47 43.11 1.60
N SER A 262 16.77 42.69 2.66
CA SER A 262 16.19 43.59 3.66
C SER A 262 17.22 44.30 4.52
N GLU A 263 18.49 43.89 4.53
CA GLU A 263 19.56 44.51 5.33
C GLU A 263 20.50 45.40 4.50
N LEU A 264 20.35 45.44 3.16
CA LEU A 264 21.15 46.29 2.28
C LEU A 264 21.01 47.78 2.63
N PRO A 265 22.11 48.51 2.91
CA PRO A 265 22.05 49.93 3.20
C PRO A 265 21.76 50.74 1.91
N PRO A 266 20.92 51.80 1.97
CA PRO A 266 20.49 52.55 0.78
C PRO A 266 21.65 53.15 -0.04
N ILE A 267 22.70 53.59 0.66
CA ILE A 267 23.89 54.20 0.05
C ILE A 267 24.68 53.19 -0.78
N GLU A 268 24.85 51.96 -0.30
CA GLU A 268 25.55 50.90 -1.06
C GLU A 268 24.69 50.43 -2.24
N ALA A 269 23.38 50.31 -2.03
CA ALA A 269 22.45 49.88 -3.06
C ALA A 269 22.34 50.87 -4.25
N LEU A 270 22.53 52.17 -4.01
CA LEU A 270 22.52 53.22 -5.04
C LEU A 270 23.86 53.42 -5.75
N ARG A 271 24.94 52.91 -5.15
CA ARG A 271 26.32 53.02 -5.68
C ARG A 271 26.71 51.81 -6.53
N TYR A 272 25.87 50.78 -6.57
CA TYR A 272 26.03 49.62 -7.43
C TYR A 272 25.70 50.00 -8.88
N GLU A 273 26.66 49.83 -9.79
CA GLU A 273 26.45 49.80 -11.25
C GLU A 273 26.08 48.38 -11.69
#